data_AF-A0A812SUT7-F1
#
_entry.id   AF-A0A812SUT7-F1
#
_cell.length_a   1.000
_cell.length_b   1.000
_cell.length_c   1.000
_cell.angle_alpha   90.00
_cell.angle_beta   90.00
_cell.angle_gamma   90.00
#
_symmetry.space_group_name_H-M   'P 1'
#
loop_
_entity.id
_entity.type
_entity.pdbx_description
1 polymer ?
#
loop_
_entity_poly.entity_id
_entity_poly.type
_entity_poly.pdbx_seq_one_letter_code
_entity_poly.pdbx_strand_id
1 'polypeptide(L)'
;MTAQMETEHQDESLDFLSGTVQNLKKFGGAISEELDMHCRLLGEMEDQTDNSRGRIRQQQVLCHSVLLDKSGRFKASARQDLHLRDGCGNLRPFLSFLQVRLNLSQFITDEFVMPTLAPLALARPDWVSTAEQRLYALLTTGQPAPVDILVAELADTLHITVEQARREAEHHLDLAGILNSGPTSPSGTPFIRTVGQTPKAALLNWGSPTASPTGPEVIQRTRRRARTEGHLQVPAPGSPPSEVKVEIKPIVPSKISVAVVAPGAGTGINGAIYSELGRNPSFKVEVVGRSRAAYDVYPPCWPHGAPAPNLMSFAEEVLETRVHTQVQTMVFGSRGGQVVLPHMWQAEAQGLSPPVPPVVVINGGCAMKLPSPVFWPDYAVSFLLIGGNDNFRGRLSRDDYVAETRSHVPPANKTTAILFVNEMTHMPQQPLLRGVLKLMLKAISSWKADGKVPLQFFRDILAFLRQDGWSGRLLYTTAPGAWEDIAFSSFDIDKLQVQGVVPVSDESLAPEFTAKDEVKAEIWKMSQAMKRCGGLPWWPQLDPARGIAW
;
A
#
# COMPACT_ATOMS: atom_id res chain seq x y z
N MET A 1 -45.72 59.75 -0.96
CA MET A 1 -45.74 58.70 -2.00
C MET A 1 -44.54 57.76 -1.91
N THR A 2 -43.37 58.19 -1.41
CA THR A 2 -42.16 57.35 -1.28
C THR A 2 -42.24 56.30 -0.15
N ALA A 3 -42.80 56.63 1.01
CA ALA A 3 -42.88 55.70 2.14
C ALA A 3 -43.76 54.47 1.86
N GLN A 4 -44.85 54.63 1.11
CA GLN A 4 -45.75 53.52 0.78
C GLN A 4 -45.10 52.52 -0.21
N MET A 5 -44.33 53.04 -1.17
CA MET A 5 -43.61 52.20 -2.14
C MET A 5 -42.46 51.43 -1.47
N GLU A 6 -41.82 52.02 -0.45
CA GLU A 6 -40.79 51.34 0.34
C GLU A 6 -41.40 50.21 1.20
N THR A 7 -42.57 50.41 1.79
CA THR A 7 -43.27 49.35 2.53
C THR A 7 -43.71 48.21 1.61
N GLU A 8 -44.23 48.52 0.41
CA GLU A 8 -44.62 47.50 -0.58
C GLU A 8 -43.41 46.66 -1.03
N HIS A 9 -42.24 47.27 -1.26
CA HIS A 9 -41.03 46.53 -1.62
C HIS A 9 -40.50 45.66 -0.46
N GLN A 10 -40.60 46.12 0.78
CA GLN A 10 -40.23 45.32 1.96
C GLN A 10 -41.13 44.08 2.08
N ASP A 11 -42.44 44.22 1.85
CA ASP A 11 -43.38 43.10 1.88
C ASP A 11 -43.06 42.07 0.79
N GLU A 12 -42.78 42.50 -0.45
CA GLU A 12 -42.35 41.59 -1.53
C GLU A 12 -41.05 40.84 -1.19
N SER A 13 -40.11 41.52 -0.54
CA SER A 13 -38.83 40.92 -0.11
C SER A 13 -39.05 39.88 0.99
N LEU A 14 -39.97 40.15 1.92
CA LEU A 14 -40.35 39.22 2.99
C LEU A 14 -41.08 37.99 2.44
N ASP A 15 -41.95 38.15 1.45
CA ASP A 15 -42.62 37.03 0.78
C ASP A 15 -41.63 36.14 0.02
N PHE A 16 -40.67 36.74 -0.69
CA PHE A 16 -39.58 36.00 -1.33
C PHE A 16 -38.73 35.22 -0.32
N LEU A 17 -38.37 35.86 0.80
CA LEU A 17 -37.60 35.22 1.86
C LEU A 17 -38.38 34.07 2.50
N SER A 18 -39.69 34.27 2.75
CA SER A 18 -40.59 33.25 3.27
C SER A 18 -40.64 32.02 2.35
N GLY A 19 -40.76 32.23 1.03
CA GLY A 19 -40.70 31.14 0.04
C GLY A 19 -39.36 30.39 0.05
N THR A 20 -38.25 31.11 0.17
CA THR A 20 -36.91 30.51 0.26
C THR A 20 -36.75 29.66 1.54
N VAL A 21 -37.21 30.16 2.68
CA VAL A 21 -37.18 29.44 3.96
C VAL A 21 -38.05 28.17 3.90
N GLN A 22 -39.23 28.24 3.27
CA GLN A 22 -40.07 27.05 3.07
C GLN A 22 -39.38 25.99 2.19
N ASN A 23 -38.68 26.40 1.13
CA ASN A 23 -37.92 25.48 0.29
C ASN A 23 -36.75 24.84 1.06
N LEU A 24 -35.99 25.62 1.83
CA LEU A 24 -34.92 25.10 2.68
C LEU A 24 -35.45 24.11 3.72
N LYS A 25 -36.63 24.37 4.29
CA LYS A 25 -37.29 23.44 5.22
C LYS A 25 -37.65 22.11 4.54
N LYS A 26 -38.14 22.15 3.29
CA LYS A 26 -38.42 20.93 2.50
C LYS A 26 -37.14 20.15 2.20
N PHE A 27 -36.07 20.82 1.80
CA PHE A 27 -34.77 20.17 1.57
C PHE A 27 -34.20 19.57 2.86
N GLY A 28 -34.30 20.28 3.99
CA GLY A 28 -33.90 19.75 5.29
C GLY A 28 -34.66 18.49 5.69
N GLY A 29 -35.97 18.43 5.41
CA GLY A 29 -36.78 17.22 5.59
C GLY A 29 -36.30 16.05 4.74
N ALA A 30 -36.11 16.26 3.43
CA ALA A 30 -35.64 15.21 2.52
C ALA A 30 -34.23 14.70 2.89
N ILE A 31 -33.32 15.58 3.31
CA ILE A 31 -31.99 15.18 3.78
C ILE A 31 -32.09 14.34 5.07
N SER A 32 -32.98 14.71 5.99
CA SER A 32 -33.21 13.94 7.21
C SER A 32 -33.75 12.53 6.91
N GLU A 33 -34.70 12.41 5.98
CA GLU A 33 -35.25 11.11 5.56
C GLU A 33 -34.19 10.22 4.91
N GLU A 34 -33.32 10.79 4.07
CA GLU A 34 -32.19 10.06 3.45
C GLU A 34 -31.17 9.60 4.49
N LEU A 35 -30.86 10.44 5.49
CA LEU A 35 -29.98 10.07 6.61
C LEU A 35 -30.56 8.94 7.44
N ASP A 36 -31.86 8.98 7.74
CA ASP A 36 -32.56 7.91 8.47
C ASP A 36 -32.54 6.59 7.69
N MET A 37 -32.70 6.65 6.35
CA MET A 37 -32.55 5.48 5.48
C MET A 37 -31.12 4.91 5.53
N HIS A 38 -30.10 5.76 5.44
CA HIS A 38 -28.70 5.33 5.53
C HIS A 38 -28.37 4.70 6.89
N CYS A 39 -28.86 5.27 7.99
CA CYS A 39 -28.70 4.69 9.33
C CYS A 39 -29.34 3.29 9.42
N ARG A 40 -30.52 3.09 8.81
CA ARG A 40 -31.17 1.78 8.75
C ARG A 40 -30.36 0.76 7.93
N LEU A 41 -29.89 1.15 6.74
CA LEU A 41 -29.07 0.29 5.88
C LEU A 41 -27.76 -0.13 6.55
N LEU A 42 -27.11 0.79 7.28
CA LEU A 42 -25.90 0.47 8.05
C LEU A 42 -26.18 -0.55 9.16
N GLY A 43 -27.31 -0.42 9.88
CA GLY A 43 -27.73 -1.41 10.87
C GLY A 43 -27.98 -2.80 10.25
N GLU A 44 -28.67 -2.86 9.12
CA GLU A 44 -28.90 -4.13 8.41
C GLU A 44 -27.60 -4.77 7.91
N MET A 45 -26.64 -3.95 7.45
CA MET A 45 -25.31 -4.44 7.04
C MET A 45 -24.47 -4.97 8.23
N GLU A 46 -24.57 -4.33 9.41
CA GLU A 46 -23.94 -4.82 10.63
C GLU A 46 -24.54 -6.17 11.05
N ASP A 47 -25.87 -6.30 11.06
CA ASP A 47 -26.57 -7.56 11.36
C ASP A 47 -26.17 -8.69 10.39
N GLN A 48 -26.07 -8.40 9.09
CA GLN A 48 -25.61 -9.38 8.10
C GLN A 48 -24.15 -9.80 8.32
N THR A 49 -23.30 -8.85 8.71
CA THR A 49 -21.88 -9.11 9.00
C THR A 49 -21.73 -9.99 10.24
N ASP A 50 -22.48 -9.71 11.29
CA ASP A 50 -22.44 -10.49 12.53
C ASP A 50 -23.02 -11.89 12.35
N ASN A 51 -24.12 -12.03 11.59
CA ASN A 51 -24.65 -13.32 11.18
C ASN A 51 -23.63 -14.15 10.39
N SER A 52 -22.92 -13.51 9.45
CA SER A 52 -21.88 -14.18 8.64
C SER A 52 -20.70 -14.61 9.51
N ARG A 53 -20.25 -13.76 10.44
CA ARG A 53 -19.20 -14.09 11.42
C ARG A 53 -19.61 -15.23 12.35
N GLY A 54 -20.87 -15.26 12.79
CA GLY A 54 -21.43 -16.35 13.59
C GLY A 54 -21.35 -17.69 12.86
N ARG A 55 -21.75 -17.73 11.59
CA ARG A 55 -21.67 -18.93 10.75
C ARG A 55 -20.23 -19.41 10.54
N ILE A 56 -19.30 -18.49 10.28
CA ILE A 56 -17.88 -18.82 10.11
C ILE A 56 -17.32 -19.43 11.40
N ARG A 57 -17.62 -18.86 12.57
CA ARG A 57 -17.20 -19.42 13.86
C ARG A 57 -17.77 -20.81 14.11
N GLN A 58 -19.05 -21.03 13.80
CA GLN A 58 -19.68 -22.36 13.91
C GLN A 58 -18.97 -23.38 13.00
N GLN A 59 -18.67 -23.01 11.75
CA GLN A 59 -17.94 -23.88 10.82
C GLN A 59 -16.51 -24.17 11.30
N GLN A 60 -15.82 -23.19 11.87
CA GLN A 60 -14.48 -23.39 12.46
C GLN A 60 -14.52 -24.38 13.63
N VAL A 61 -15.51 -24.28 14.52
CA VAL A 61 -15.68 -25.22 15.63
C VAL A 61 -15.98 -26.63 15.12
N LEU A 62 -16.87 -26.76 14.13
CA LEU A 62 -17.18 -28.06 13.52
C LEU A 62 -15.93 -28.68 12.87
N CYS A 63 -15.19 -27.90 12.09
CA CYS A 63 -13.97 -28.37 11.42
C CYS A 63 -12.91 -28.82 12.45
N HIS A 64 -12.71 -28.02 13.49
CA HIS A 64 -11.80 -28.36 14.59
C HIS A 64 -12.24 -29.65 15.33
N SER A 65 -13.54 -29.83 15.58
CA SER A 65 -14.06 -31.05 16.23
C SER A 65 -13.83 -32.31 15.38
N VAL A 66 -14.01 -32.23 14.07
CA VAL A 66 -13.77 -33.33 13.13
C VAL A 66 -12.29 -33.68 13.06
N LEU A 67 -11.42 -32.67 13.03
CA LEU A 67 -9.97 -32.85 13.03
C LEU A 67 -9.49 -33.53 14.32
N LEU A 68 -10.01 -33.12 15.48
CA LEU A 68 -9.66 -33.73 16.77
C LEU A 68 -10.14 -35.19 16.87
N ASP A 69 -11.39 -35.48 16.52
CA ASP A 69 -11.94 -36.85 16.55
C ASP A 69 -11.13 -37.79 15.64
N LYS A 70 -10.81 -37.35 14.41
CA LYS A 70 -9.99 -38.14 13.48
C LYS A 70 -8.55 -38.29 13.95
N SER A 71 -7.95 -37.27 14.56
CA SER A 71 -6.61 -37.38 15.15
C SER A 71 -6.56 -38.41 16.29
N GLY A 72 -7.63 -38.51 17.09
CA GLY A 72 -7.77 -39.50 18.14
C GLY A 72 -7.85 -40.92 17.59
N ARG A 73 -8.69 -41.13 16.56
CA ARG A 73 -8.81 -42.44 15.88
C ARG A 73 -7.51 -42.86 15.20
N PHE A 74 -6.79 -41.94 14.57
CA PHE A 74 -5.50 -42.24 13.95
C PHE A 74 -4.45 -42.66 14.98
N LYS A 75 -4.39 -41.99 16.14
CA LYS A 75 -3.50 -42.38 17.25
C LYS A 75 -3.88 -43.74 17.85
N ALA A 76 -5.16 -44.07 17.92
CA ALA A 76 -5.63 -45.37 18.40
C ALA A 76 -5.26 -46.51 17.43
N SER A 77 -5.47 -46.31 16.13
CA SER A 77 -5.10 -47.28 15.09
C SER A 77 -3.58 -47.50 15.04
N ALA A 78 -2.79 -46.42 15.10
CA ALA A 78 -1.33 -46.52 15.12
C ALA A 78 -0.79 -47.25 16.35
N ARG A 79 -1.47 -47.16 17.50
CA ARG A 79 -1.11 -47.93 18.71
C ARG A 79 -1.46 -49.42 18.61
N GLN A 80 -2.55 -49.79 17.93
CA GLN A 80 -2.90 -51.19 17.70
C GLN A 80 -1.92 -51.88 16.74
N ASP A 81 -1.44 -51.18 15.71
CA ASP A 81 -0.45 -51.73 14.78
C ASP A 81 0.95 -51.88 15.39
N LEU A 82 1.31 -51.03 16.37
CA LEU A 82 2.59 -51.11 17.06
C LEU A 82 2.71 -52.28 18.05
N HIS A 83 1.58 -52.81 18.56
CA HIS A 83 1.61 -53.97 19.47
C HIS A 83 1.66 -55.34 18.77
N LEU A 84 1.60 -55.39 17.44
CA LEU A 84 1.59 -56.63 16.65
C LEU A 84 2.93 -56.96 15.95
N ARG A 85 4.03 -56.25 16.24
CA ARG A 85 5.31 -56.45 15.54
C ARG A 85 6.54 -56.41 16.45
N ASP A 86 6.79 -57.52 17.13
CA ASP A 86 8.15 -57.96 17.43
C ASP A 86 8.49 -59.14 16.50
N GLY A 87 9.37 -58.89 15.53
CA GLY A 87 9.99 -59.96 14.73
C GLY A 87 9.69 -59.92 13.23
N CYS A 88 10.43 -59.10 12.49
CA CYS A 88 11.14 -59.46 11.24
C CYS A 88 11.48 -58.20 10.41
N GLY A 89 12.76 -58.03 10.11
CA GLY A 89 13.26 -57.01 9.20
C GLY A 89 12.96 -57.39 7.75
N ASN A 90 12.17 -56.58 7.06
CA ASN A 90 12.24 -56.36 5.62
C ASN A 90 11.31 -55.22 5.21
N LEU A 91 11.61 -54.60 4.05
CA LEU A 91 11.04 -53.44 3.35
C LEU A 91 9.51 -53.17 3.34
N ARG A 92 8.71 -53.94 4.07
CA ARG A 92 7.26 -53.73 4.28
C ARG A 92 6.85 -52.39 4.93
N PRO A 93 7.60 -51.74 5.85
CA PRO A 93 7.17 -50.48 6.45
C PRO A 93 6.93 -49.37 5.44
N PHE A 94 7.72 -49.35 4.35
CA PHE A 94 7.60 -48.36 3.28
C PHE A 94 6.33 -48.57 2.44
N LEU A 95 5.98 -49.83 2.16
CA LEU A 95 4.76 -50.20 1.45
C LEU A 95 3.50 -50.00 2.30
N SER A 96 3.58 -50.23 3.62
CA SER A 96 2.48 -49.90 4.55
C SER A 96 2.25 -48.39 4.63
N PHE A 97 3.31 -47.58 4.64
CA PHE A 97 3.21 -46.12 4.62
C PHE A 97 2.62 -45.58 3.30
N LEU A 98 3.00 -46.17 2.17
CA LEU A 98 2.43 -45.89 0.86
C LEU A 98 0.95 -46.31 0.76
N GLN A 99 0.57 -47.47 1.31
CA GLN A 99 -0.82 -47.93 1.36
C GLN A 99 -1.69 -47.02 2.22
N VAL A 100 -1.17 -46.54 3.36
CA VAL A 100 -1.87 -45.55 4.19
C VAL A 100 -2.03 -44.22 3.45
N ARG A 101 -1.03 -43.77 2.69
CA ARG A 101 -1.16 -42.59 1.81
C ARG A 101 -2.16 -42.77 0.68
N LEU A 102 -2.19 -43.94 0.05
CA LEU A 102 -3.14 -44.24 -1.03
C LEU A 102 -4.58 -44.35 -0.50
N ASN A 103 -4.78 -44.99 0.66
CA ASN A 103 -6.08 -45.07 1.31
C ASN A 103 -6.55 -43.68 1.79
N LEU A 104 -5.63 -42.81 2.26
CA LEU A 104 -5.97 -41.42 2.63
C LEU A 104 -6.35 -40.59 1.40
N SER A 105 -5.65 -40.77 0.27
CA SER A 105 -5.97 -40.14 -1.01
C SER A 105 -7.34 -40.55 -1.53
N GLN A 106 -7.63 -41.87 -1.49
CA GLN A 106 -8.89 -42.44 -1.98
C GLN A 106 -10.07 -42.06 -1.07
N PHE A 107 -9.83 -41.96 0.24
CA PHE A 107 -10.83 -41.50 1.21
C PHE A 107 -11.14 -39.99 1.07
N ILE A 108 -10.14 -39.16 0.76
CA ILE A 108 -10.35 -37.72 0.52
C ILE A 108 -11.21 -37.50 -0.74
N THR A 109 -10.97 -38.26 -1.81
CA THR A 109 -11.74 -38.15 -3.05
C THR A 109 -13.16 -38.70 -2.94
N ASP A 110 -13.38 -39.82 -2.27
CA ASP A 110 -14.66 -40.54 -2.30
C ASP A 110 -15.65 -40.08 -1.21
N GLU A 111 -15.19 -39.72 0.01
CA GLU A 111 -16.09 -39.35 1.11
C GLU A 111 -16.14 -37.85 1.44
N PHE A 112 -15.09 -37.08 1.15
CA PHE A 112 -14.98 -35.69 1.65
C PHE A 112 -15.19 -34.64 0.55
N VAL A 113 -14.54 -34.82 -0.60
CA VAL A 113 -14.53 -33.83 -1.70
C VAL A 113 -15.86 -33.83 -2.46
N MET A 114 -16.40 -35.00 -2.83
CA MET A 114 -17.59 -35.07 -3.70
C MET A 114 -18.91 -34.66 -3.02
N PRO A 115 -19.24 -35.07 -1.78
CA PRO A 115 -20.53 -34.72 -1.17
C PRO A 115 -20.60 -33.28 -0.64
N THR A 116 -19.45 -32.70 -0.26
CA THR A 116 -19.39 -31.41 0.46
C THR A 116 -19.10 -30.22 -0.45
N LEU A 117 -18.28 -30.40 -1.50
CA LEU A 117 -17.92 -29.31 -2.42
C LEU A 117 -18.89 -29.17 -3.58
N ALA A 118 -19.58 -30.24 -4.00
CA ALA A 118 -20.53 -30.18 -5.11
C ALA A 118 -21.71 -29.20 -4.85
N PRO A 119 -22.35 -29.16 -3.66
CA PRO A 119 -23.41 -28.18 -3.38
C PRO A 119 -22.88 -26.74 -3.27
N LEU A 120 -21.65 -26.57 -2.77
CA LEU A 120 -21.00 -25.27 -2.57
C LEU A 120 -20.53 -24.65 -3.90
N ALA A 121 -19.98 -25.46 -4.81
CA ALA A 121 -19.57 -25.03 -6.15
C ALA A 121 -20.77 -24.70 -7.07
N LEU A 122 -21.91 -25.38 -6.89
CA LEU A 122 -23.18 -25.05 -7.57
C LEU A 122 -23.80 -23.73 -7.06
N ALA A 123 -23.62 -23.40 -5.78
CA ALA A 123 -24.21 -22.21 -5.17
C ALA A 123 -23.33 -20.94 -5.28
N ARG A 124 -22.01 -21.08 -5.35
CA ARG A 124 -21.03 -19.96 -5.35
C ARG A 124 -19.75 -20.34 -6.13
N PRO A 125 -19.77 -20.31 -7.47
CA PRO A 125 -18.60 -20.68 -8.27
C PRO A 125 -17.38 -19.78 -8.06
N ASP A 126 -17.57 -18.59 -7.48
CA ASP A 126 -16.57 -17.57 -7.16
C ASP A 126 -15.76 -17.83 -5.86
N TRP A 127 -16.11 -18.85 -5.07
CA TRP A 127 -15.52 -19.11 -3.74
C TRP A 127 -14.46 -20.21 -3.71
N VAL A 128 -14.23 -20.89 -4.82
CA VAL A 128 -13.31 -22.04 -4.91
C VAL A 128 -12.00 -21.59 -5.55
N SER A 129 -10.85 -21.99 -5.00
CA SER A 129 -9.55 -21.58 -5.55
C SER A 129 -9.36 -22.13 -6.98
N THR A 130 -8.51 -21.47 -7.78
CA THR A 130 -8.31 -21.85 -9.19
C THR A 130 -7.69 -23.26 -9.36
N ALA A 131 -7.07 -23.81 -8.32
CA ALA A 131 -6.54 -25.19 -8.31
C ALA A 131 -7.67 -26.20 -8.03
N GLU A 132 -8.53 -25.91 -7.05
CA GLU A 132 -9.69 -26.74 -6.74
C GLU A 132 -10.73 -26.75 -7.89
N GLN A 133 -10.92 -25.61 -8.57
CA GLN A 133 -11.76 -25.54 -9.79
C GLN A 133 -11.21 -26.38 -10.93
N ARG A 134 -9.88 -26.44 -11.10
CA ARG A 134 -9.21 -27.25 -12.14
C ARG A 134 -9.28 -28.74 -11.82
N LEU A 135 -9.03 -29.11 -10.57
CA LEU A 135 -9.17 -30.48 -10.10
C LEU A 135 -10.62 -30.97 -10.24
N TYR A 136 -11.59 -30.13 -9.91
CA TYR A 136 -13.01 -30.42 -10.11
C TYR A 136 -13.38 -30.57 -11.60
N ALA A 137 -12.88 -29.69 -12.47
CA ALA A 137 -13.10 -29.80 -13.92
C ALA A 137 -12.48 -31.08 -14.52
N LEU A 138 -11.31 -31.50 -14.04
CA LEU A 138 -10.67 -32.74 -14.45
C LEU A 138 -11.46 -33.98 -13.99
N LEU A 139 -11.97 -33.97 -12.76
CA LEU A 139 -12.72 -35.09 -12.19
C LEU A 139 -14.15 -35.22 -12.75
N THR A 140 -14.76 -34.11 -13.19
CA THR A 140 -16.15 -34.11 -13.72
C THR A 140 -16.25 -34.35 -15.22
N THR A 141 -15.17 -34.13 -15.99
CA THR A 141 -15.20 -34.28 -17.45
C THR A 141 -14.95 -35.70 -17.95
N GLY A 142 -14.59 -36.64 -17.07
CA GLY A 142 -14.38 -38.06 -17.42
C GLY A 142 -13.24 -38.31 -18.40
N GLN A 143 -12.39 -37.31 -18.67
CA GLN A 143 -11.25 -37.42 -19.58
C GLN A 143 -10.05 -38.03 -18.84
N PRO A 144 -9.35 -39.02 -19.40
CA PRO A 144 -8.14 -39.57 -18.78
C PRO A 144 -7.02 -38.53 -18.86
N ALA A 145 -6.77 -37.83 -17.75
CA ALA A 145 -5.61 -36.98 -17.62
C ALA A 145 -4.35 -37.82 -17.32
N PRO A 146 -3.17 -37.46 -17.86
CA PRO A 146 -1.91 -38.12 -17.52
C PRO A 146 -1.69 -38.10 -16.00
N VAL A 147 -1.40 -39.26 -15.41
CA VAL A 147 -1.22 -39.47 -13.96
C VAL A 147 -0.23 -38.46 -13.36
N ASP A 148 0.77 -38.03 -14.13
CA ASP A 148 1.80 -37.08 -13.70
C ASP A 148 1.25 -35.67 -13.39
N ILE A 149 0.20 -35.23 -14.09
CA ILE A 149 -0.44 -33.91 -13.88
C ILE A 149 -1.29 -33.95 -12.60
N LEU A 150 -2.03 -35.03 -12.40
CA LEU A 150 -2.82 -35.25 -11.20
C LEU A 150 -1.95 -35.35 -9.94
N VAL A 151 -0.82 -36.05 -10.02
CA VAL A 151 0.14 -36.18 -8.90
C VAL A 151 0.79 -34.83 -8.56
N ALA A 152 1.14 -34.02 -9.56
CA ALA A 152 1.73 -32.70 -9.34
C ALA A 152 0.74 -31.72 -8.69
N GLU A 153 -0.50 -31.65 -9.18
CA GLU A 153 -1.51 -30.72 -8.60
C GLU A 153 -1.99 -31.17 -7.21
N LEU A 154 -2.09 -32.49 -6.95
CA LEU A 154 -2.35 -33.00 -5.60
C LEU A 154 -1.18 -32.73 -4.65
N ALA A 155 0.06 -32.86 -5.12
CA ALA A 155 1.24 -32.58 -4.29
C ALA A 155 1.33 -31.11 -3.89
N ASP A 156 1.04 -30.18 -4.82
CA ASP A 156 1.03 -28.74 -4.54
C ASP A 156 -0.09 -28.37 -3.55
N THR A 157 -1.28 -28.93 -3.73
CA THR A 157 -2.42 -28.70 -2.82
C THR A 157 -2.13 -29.25 -1.43
N LEU A 158 -1.59 -30.48 -1.32
CA LEU A 158 -1.20 -31.06 -0.03
C LEU A 158 -0.09 -30.26 0.66
N HIS A 159 0.89 -29.78 -0.11
CA HIS A 159 2.01 -29.02 0.44
C HIS A 159 1.53 -27.70 1.07
N ILE A 160 0.62 -27.00 0.39
CA ILE A 160 0.00 -25.76 0.91
C ILE A 160 -0.78 -26.04 2.20
N THR A 161 -1.60 -27.09 2.23
CA THR A 161 -2.41 -27.42 3.41
C THR A 161 -1.54 -27.87 4.61
N VAL A 162 -0.47 -28.64 4.36
CA VAL A 162 0.47 -29.10 5.40
C VAL A 162 1.26 -27.93 6.00
N GLU A 163 1.75 -27.00 5.17
CA GLU A 163 2.46 -25.82 5.67
C GLU A 163 1.54 -24.89 6.46
N GLN A 164 0.26 -24.78 6.08
CA GLN A 164 -0.71 -23.99 6.82
C GLN A 164 -1.04 -24.62 8.18
N ALA A 165 -1.26 -25.93 8.24
CA ALA A 165 -1.47 -26.66 9.49
C ALA A 165 -0.24 -26.62 10.42
N ARG A 166 0.98 -26.65 9.85
CA ARG A 166 2.23 -26.51 10.62
C ARG A 166 2.34 -25.16 11.31
N ARG A 167 2.04 -24.06 10.59
CA ARG A 167 2.08 -22.70 11.14
C ARG A 167 1.06 -22.48 12.25
N GLU A 168 -0.14 -23.06 12.10
CA GLU A 168 -1.17 -22.99 13.15
C GLU A 168 -0.77 -23.78 14.40
N ALA A 169 -0.14 -24.95 14.23
CA ALA A 169 0.36 -25.75 15.35
C ALA A 169 1.52 -25.08 16.10
N GLU A 170 2.45 -24.44 15.38
CA GLU A 170 3.56 -23.67 15.97
C GLU A 170 3.03 -22.47 16.78
N HIS A 171 2.03 -21.75 16.27
CA HIS A 171 1.39 -20.63 16.98
C HIS A 171 0.66 -21.05 18.27
N HIS A 172 0.07 -22.25 18.29
CA HIS A 172 -0.60 -22.77 19.49
C HIS A 172 0.37 -23.27 20.57
N LEU A 173 1.56 -23.76 20.20
CA LEU A 173 2.60 -24.18 21.15
C LEU A 173 3.24 -22.98 21.86
N ASP A 174 3.42 -21.85 21.18
CA ASP A 174 3.93 -20.61 21.79
C ASP A 174 2.95 -20.03 22.83
N LEU A 175 1.64 -20.08 22.56
CA LEU A 175 0.62 -19.62 23.51
C LEU A 175 0.53 -20.51 24.77
N ALA A 176 0.80 -21.81 24.64
CA ALA A 176 0.84 -22.74 25.78
C ALA A 176 2.09 -22.56 26.66
N GLY A 177 3.20 -22.07 26.11
CA GLY A 177 4.41 -21.74 26.86
C GLY A 177 4.24 -20.52 27.78
N ILE A 178 3.44 -19.54 27.35
CA ILE A 178 3.21 -18.28 28.09
C ILE A 178 2.29 -18.47 29.31
N LEU A 179 1.41 -19.47 29.29
CA LEU A 179 0.45 -19.71 30.38
C LEU A 179 1.01 -20.51 31.57
N ASN A 180 2.25 -21.02 31.49
CA ASN A 180 2.85 -21.87 32.53
C ASN A 180 3.88 -21.17 33.44
N SER A 181 4.12 -19.87 33.29
CA SER A 181 5.01 -19.10 34.20
C SER A 181 4.19 -18.32 35.24
N GLY A 182 3.76 -18.99 36.30
CA GLY A 182 3.13 -18.34 37.46
C GLY A 182 4.17 -17.69 38.40
N PRO A 183 3.88 -16.54 39.02
CA PRO A 183 4.82 -15.86 39.90
C PRO A 183 4.75 -16.39 41.34
N THR A 184 5.91 -16.75 41.89
CA THR A 184 6.12 -16.96 43.34
C THR A 184 6.23 -15.62 44.06
N SER A 185 5.36 -15.36 45.03
CA SER A 185 5.46 -14.24 45.97
C SER A 185 6.67 -14.39 46.92
N PRO A 186 7.15 -13.28 47.49
CA PRO A 186 7.21 -13.25 48.95
C PRO A 186 6.76 -11.93 49.59
N SER A 187 6.24 -12.14 50.79
CA SER A 187 5.86 -11.23 51.87
C SER A 187 6.98 -10.33 52.39
N GLY A 188 6.63 -9.13 52.88
CA GLY A 188 7.42 -8.45 53.92
C GLY A 188 7.33 -6.93 53.96
N THR A 189 6.38 -6.40 54.75
CA THR A 189 6.45 -5.06 55.38
C THR A 189 7.17 -5.17 56.73
N PRO A 190 7.90 -4.15 57.25
CA PRO A 190 7.23 -2.98 57.86
C PRO A 190 7.94 -1.59 57.78
N PHE A 191 7.09 -0.56 57.81
CA PHE A 191 7.17 0.75 58.51
C PHE A 191 8.52 1.41 58.84
N ILE A 192 8.72 2.67 58.41
CA ILE A 192 9.27 3.82 59.19
C ILE A 192 8.74 5.17 58.60
N ARG A 193 8.29 6.10 59.48
CA ARG A 193 7.99 7.54 59.25
C ARG A 193 9.28 8.30 58.86
N THR A 194 9.28 9.44 58.14
CA THR A 194 9.19 10.80 58.72
C THR A 194 9.49 11.86 57.61
N VAL A 195 8.66 12.92 57.55
CA VAL A 195 8.88 14.35 57.19
C VAL A 195 9.74 14.76 55.97
N GLY A 196 9.08 15.44 55.02
CA GLY A 196 9.36 16.82 54.58
C GLY A 196 10.66 17.16 53.83
N GLN A 197 10.52 17.65 52.59
CA GLN A 197 11.12 18.90 52.06
C GLN A 197 11.02 18.94 50.51
N THR A 198 10.47 20.03 49.98
CA THR A 198 10.78 20.55 48.63
C THR A 198 12.23 21.04 48.60
N PRO A 199 12.98 20.99 47.47
CA PRO A 199 12.96 22.14 46.55
C PRO A 199 13.33 21.90 45.06
N LYS A 200 12.96 22.92 44.25
CA LYS A 200 13.65 23.56 43.10
C LYS A 200 14.30 22.72 41.98
N ALA A 201 13.75 22.93 40.78
CA ALA A 201 14.37 23.49 39.57
C ALA A 201 15.83 23.11 39.22
N ALA A 202 15.98 22.41 38.09
CA ALA A 202 17.21 22.40 37.30
C ALA A 202 16.87 22.66 35.82
N LEU A 203 17.21 23.88 35.39
CA LEU A 203 17.42 24.26 33.99
C LEU A 203 18.66 23.52 33.48
N LEU A 204 18.53 22.78 32.38
CA LEU A 204 19.68 22.28 31.62
C LEU A 204 19.71 22.94 30.24
N ASN A 205 20.68 23.84 30.13
CA ASN A 205 21.08 24.64 28.99
C ASN A 205 21.93 23.76 28.06
N TRP A 206 21.50 23.54 26.82
CA TRP A 206 22.33 22.91 25.80
C TRP A 206 22.96 24.00 24.93
N GLY A 207 24.26 24.22 25.15
CA GLY A 207 25.07 25.13 24.37
C GLY A 207 25.44 24.55 23.00
N SER A 208 25.32 25.39 21.98
CA SER A 208 25.87 25.19 20.64
C SER A 208 27.41 25.33 20.65
N PRO A 209 28.11 24.65 19.72
CA PRO A 209 29.43 25.11 19.29
C PRO A 209 29.43 25.50 17.82
N THR A 210 29.73 26.78 17.58
CA THR A 210 30.31 27.32 16.34
C THR A 210 31.83 27.25 16.40
N ALA A 211 32.50 26.69 15.40
CA ALA A 211 33.68 27.25 14.73
C ALA A 211 34.32 26.24 13.74
N SER A 212 34.63 26.75 12.56
CA SER A 212 35.31 26.11 11.43
C SER A 212 36.85 26.05 11.59
N PRO A 213 37.56 25.30 10.70
CA PRO A 213 38.88 24.73 11.01
C PRO A 213 40.05 25.49 10.36
N THR A 214 41.25 25.27 10.91
CA THR A 214 42.54 25.59 10.29
C THR A 214 43.45 24.36 10.33
N GLY A 215 44.06 24.04 9.18
CA GLY A 215 45.35 23.35 9.12
C GLY A 215 45.33 21.92 8.55
N PRO A 216 46.05 21.65 7.44
CA PRO A 216 46.18 20.32 6.86
C PRO A 216 47.43 19.62 7.43
N GLU A 217 47.28 18.38 7.90
CA GLU A 217 48.42 17.53 8.25
C GLU A 217 48.50 16.30 7.34
N VAL A 218 49.66 16.21 6.70
CA VAL A 218 50.08 15.21 5.73
C VAL A 218 50.37 13.91 6.45
N ILE A 219 49.59 12.85 6.16
CA ILE A 219 49.93 11.48 6.56
C ILE A 219 50.19 10.66 5.31
N GLN A 220 51.48 10.45 5.02
CA GLN A 220 51.94 9.43 4.09
C GLN A 220 51.68 8.04 4.69
N ARG A 221 50.77 7.27 4.09
CA ARG A 221 50.60 5.83 4.36
C ARG A 221 51.22 5.01 3.25
N THR A 222 52.34 4.37 3.60
CA THR A 222 53.02 3.28 2.89
C THR A 222 52.08 2.08 2.72
N ARG A 223 51.70 1.77 1.47
CA ARG A 223 51.02 0.52 1.11
C ARG A 223 52.07 -0.55 0.76
N ARG A 224 52.23 -1.53 1.65
CA ARG A 224 52.87 -2.83 1.35
C ARG A 224 51.92 -3.64 0.46
N ARG A 225 52.35 -3.95 -0.77
CA ARG A 225 51.75 -4.97 -1.64
C ARG A 225 52.25 -6.36 -1.20
N ALA A 226 51.35 -7.21 -0.74
CA ALA A 226 51.59 -8.66 -0.69
C ALA A 226 51.27 -9.22 -2.08
N ARG A 227 52.28 -9.84 -2.69
CA ARG A 227 52.24 -10.50 -4.00
C ARG A 227 51.98 -11.98 -3.73
N THR A 228 50.82 -12.49 -4.12
CA THR A 228 50.52 -13.93 -4.09
C THR A 228 50.60 -14.42 -5.53
N GLU A 229 51.68 -15.11 -5.87
CA GLU A 229 51.87 -15.76 -7.17
C GLU A 229 51.11 -17.09 -7.16
N GLY A 230 49.94 -17.10 -7.80
CA GLY A 230 49.18 -18.31 -8.11
C GLY A 230 49.56 -18.82 -9.49
N HIS A 231 50.08 -20.04 -9.53
CA HIS A 231 50.52 -20.78 -10.71
C HIS A 231 49.32 -21.10 -11.62
N LEU A 232 49.24 -20.46 -12.79
CA LEU A 232 48.23 -20.73 -13.82
C LEU A 232 48.76 -21.83 -14.77
N GLN A 233 48.15 -23.01 -14.72
CA GLN A 233 48.30 -24.03 -15.75
C GLN A 233 47.52 -23.62 -17.00
N VAL A 234 48.22 -23.56 -18.14
CA VAL A 234 47.67 -23.33 -19.48
C VAL A 234 47.13 -24.66 -20.02
N PRO A 235 45.82 -24.79 -20.36
CA PRO A 235 45.31 -25.96 -21.05
C PRO A 235 45.64 -25.90 -22.55
N ALA A 236 45.88 -27.07 -23.14
CA ALA A 236 46.26 -27.25 -24.54
C ALA A 236 45.16 -26.82 -25.53
N PRO A 237 45.54 -26.31 -26.73
CA PRO A 237 44.61 -25.93 -27.79
C PRO A 237 44.22 -27.18 -28.62
N GLY A 238 42.93 -27.54 -28.69
CA GLY A 238 42.58 -28.69 -29.53
C GLY A 238 41.14 -29.17 -29.59
N SER A 239 40.12 -28.34 -29.32
CA SER A 239 38.74 -28.78 -29.59
C SER A 239 37.88 -27.62 -30.11
N PRO A 240 37.19 -27.78 -31.25
CA PRO A 240 36.22 -26.80 -31.72
C PRO A 240 35.08 -26.71 -30.68
N PRO A 241 34.67 -25.49 -30.27
CA PRO A 241 33.64 -25.32 -29.26
C PRO A 241 32.31 -25.85 -29.83
N SER A 242 31.82 -26.93 -29.23
CA SER A 242 30.46 -27.40 -29.43
C SER A 242 29.50 -26.24 -29.13
N GLU A 243 28.67 -25.91 -30.11
CA GLU A 243 27.68 -24.83 -30.04
C GLU A 243 26.64 -25.17 -28.96
N VAL A 244 26.90 -24.75 -27.72
CA VAL A 244 25.96 -24.88 -26.61
C VAL A 244 24.83 -23.90 -26.85
N LYS A 245 23.70 -24.39 -27.39
CA LYS A 245 22.42 -23.66 -27.37
C LYS A 245 22.02 -23.45 -25.91
N VAL A 246 22.35 -22.27 -25.37
CA VAL A 246 21.84 -21.81 -24.07
C VAL A 246 20.37 -21.46 -24.28
N GLU A 247 19.48 -22.37 -23.91
CA GLU A 247 18.05 -22.09 -23.82
C GLU A 247 17.82 -21.09 -22.68
N ILE A 248 17.75 -19.80 -23.01
CA ILE A 248 17.45 -18.75 -22.04
C ILE A 248 15.99 -18.90 -21.64
N LYS A 249 15.74 -19.57 -20.51
CA LYS A 249 14.41 -19.56 -19.90
C LYS A 249 14.03 -18.11 -19.60
N PRO A 250 12.87 -17.61 -20.07
CA PRO A 250 12.44 -16.27 -19.77
C PRO A 250 12.36 -16.10 -18.25
N ILE A 251 13.16 -15.18 -17.71
CA ILE A 251 13.15 -14.85 -16.29
C ILE A 251 11.78 -14.25 -16.02
N VAL A 252 10.91 -15.02 -15.34
CA VAL A 252 9.65 -14.49 -14.85
C VAL A 252 10.01 -13.42 -13.82
N PRO A 253 9.64 -12.14 -14.05
CA PRO A 253 9.96 -11.09 -13.10
C PRO A 253 9.36 -11.44 -11.74
N SER A 254 10.18 -11.38 -10.69
CA SER A 254 9.72 -11.65 -9.32
C SER A 254 8.62 -10.65 -8.95
N LYS A 255 7.59 -11.14 -8.23
CA LYS A 255 6.50 -10.29 -7.75
C LYS A 255 7.04 -9.25 -6.77
N ILE A 256 6.55 -8.01 -6.85
CA ILE A 256 6.87 -6.95 -5.89
C ILE A 256 6.15 -7.25 -4.57
N SER A 257 6.88 -7.53 -3.50
CA SER A 257 6.31 -7.69 -2.16
C SER A 257 6.03 -6.34 -1.50
N VAL A 258 4.81 -6.15 -1.00
CA VAL A 258 4.29 -4.89 -0.46
C VAL A 258 3.67 -5.15 0.92
N ALA A 259 4.12 -4.41 1.95
CA ALA A 259 3.40 -4.35 3.22
C ALA A 259 2.61 -3.04 3.32
N VAL A 260 1.33 -3.12 3.67
CA VAL A 260 0.45 -1.97 3.93
C VAL A 260 0.26 -1.86 5.45
N VAL A 261 0.75 -0.78 6.05
CA VAL A 261 0.76 -0.60 7.50
C VAL A 261 -0.53 0.08 7.98
N ALA A 262 -1.25 -0.56 8.90
CA ALA A 262 -2.48 -0.10 9.51
C ALA A 262 -2.31 0.18 11.02
N PRO A 263 -2.95 1.22 11.58
CA PRO A 263 -3.99 2.06 10.99
C PRO A 263 -3.41 3.12 10.06
N GLY A 264 -4.21 3.50 9.07
CA GLY A 264 -3.77 4.43 8.02
C GLY A 264 -3.93 3.84 6.64
N ALA A 265 -3.42 4.60 5.66
CA ALA A 265 -3.51 4.35 4.22
C ALA A 265 -4.94 4.15 3.68
N GLY A 266 -5.96 4.33 4.52
CA GLY A 266 -7.33 3.95 4.21
C GLY A 266 -7.57 2.45 4.19
N THR A 267 -6.80 1.64 4.92
CA THR A 267 -6.98 0.17 4.93
C THR A 267 -8.42 -0.31 5.14
N GLY A 268 -9.26 0.42 5.88
CA GLY A 268 -10.70 0.19 5.92
C GLY A 268 -11.42 0.53 4.60
N ILE A 269 -11.40 1.81 4.20
CA ILE A 269 -12.18 2.34 3.06
C ILE A 269 -11.64 1.86 1.69
N ASN A 270 -10.32 1.71 1.59
CA ASN A 270 -9.56 1.31 0.40
C ASN A 270 -9.16 -0.18 0.43
N GLY A 271 -9.72 -0.98 1.34
CA GLY A 271 -9.43 -2.42 1.45
C GLY A 271 -9.64 -3.18 0.14
N ALA A 272 -10.65 -2.79 -0.65
CA ALA A 272 -10.92 -3.36 -1.97
C ALA A 272 -9.76 -3.12 -2.96
N ILE A 273 -9.10 -1.96 -2.91
CA ILE A 273 -7.98 -1.61 -3.78
C ILE A 273 -6.75 -2.45 -3.42
N TYR A 274 -6.46 -2.63 -2.13
CA TYR A 274 -5.37 -3.50 -1.69
C TYR A 274 -5.62 -4.97 -2.06
N SER A 275 -6.87 -5.42 -1.96
CA SER A 275 -7.27 -6.77 -2.38
C SER A 275 -7.11 -6.96 -3.89
N GLU A 276 -7.52 -5.98 -4.69
CA GLU A 276 -7.32 -5.97 -6.15
C GLU A 276 -5.83 -5.98 -6.51
N LEU A 277 -5.02 -5.17 -5.83
CA LEU A 277 -3.57 -5.15 -6.00
C LEU A 277 -2.95 -6.51 -5.66
N GLY A 278 -3.41 -7.18 -4.60
CA GLY A 278 -2.95 -8.52 -4.21
C GLY A 278 -3.31 -9.64 -5.21
N ARG A 279 -4.37 -9.46 -6.01
CA ARG A 279 -4.71 -10.37 -7.12
C ARG A 279 -3.86 -10.14 -8.36
N ASN A 280 -3.20 -8.98 -8.48
CA ASN A 280 -2.35 -8.69 -9.61
C ASN A 280 -1.08 -9.58 -9.58
N PRO A 281 -0.74 -10.29 -10.67
CA PRO A 281 0.37 -11.23 -10.67
C PRO A 281 1.74 -10.56 -10.45
N SER A 282 1.85 -9.24 -10.64
CA SER A 282 3.08 -8.48 -10.37
C SER A 282 3.30 -8.14 -8.90
N PHE A 283 2.35 -8.42 -8.00
CA PHE A 283 2.44 -8.01 -6.59
C PHE A 283 2.12 -9.15 -5.62
N LYS A 284 2.70 -9.04 -4.42
CA LYS A 284 2.30 -9.81 -3.23
C LYS A 284 2.02 -8.78 -2.13
N VAL A 285 0.75 -8.63 -1.75
CA VAL A 285 0.31 -7.62 -0.79
C VAL A 285 -0.02 -8.26 0.55
N GLU A 286 0.50 -7.69 1.62
CA GLU A 286 0.20 -8.05 3.01
C GLU A 286 -0.24 -6.79 3.77
N VAL A 287 -1.29 -6.89 4.59
CA VAL A 287 -1.71 -5.81 5.48
C VAL A 287 -1.19 -6.11 6.87
N VAL A 288 -0.38 -5.22 7.43
CA VAL A 288 0.23 -5.35 8.75
C VAL A 288 -0.54 -4.49 9.72
N GLY A 289 -1.14 -5.12 10.73
CA GLY A 289 -2.02 -4.46 11.68
C GLY A 289 -3.47 -4.32 11.20
N ARG A 290 -4.26 -3.50 11.91
CA ARG A 290 -5.67 -3.22 11.57
C ARG A 290 -6.12 -1.85 12.09
N SER A 291 -7.15 -1.30 11.45
CA SER A 291 -7.83 -0.09 11.94
C SER A 291 -8.58 -0.36 13.24
N ARG A 292 -8.68 0.64 14.13
CA ARG A 292 -9.35 0.55 15.45
C ARG A 292 -8.78 -0.53 16.37
N ALA A 293 -7.52 -0.92 16.17
CA ALA A 293 -6.80 -1.74 17.15
C ALA A 293 -6.58 -0.95 18.45
N ALA A 294 -6.25 -1.65 19.55
CA ALA A 294 -5.94 -0.98 20.82
C ALA A 294 -4.80 0.04 20.69
N TYR A 295 -3.85 -0.22 19.78
CA TYR A 295 -2.73 0.67 19.49
C TYR A 295 -3.07 1.82 18.52
N ASP A 296 -4.30 1.93 18.01
CA ASP A 296 -4.74 3.00 17.09
C ASP A 296 -5.01 4.33 17.83
N VAL A 297 -4.01 4.75 18.60
CA VAL A 297 -3.96 5.97 19.41
C VAL A 297 -2.54 6.54 19.33
N TYR A 298 -2.42 7.86 19.36
CA TYR A 298 -1.09 8.50 19.34
C TYR A 298 -0.31 8.23 20.64
N PRO A 299 1.03 8.27 20.61
CA PRO A 299 1.85 8.11 21.81
C PRO A 299 1.76 9.35 22.73
N PRO A 300 2.18 9.26 24.01
CA PRO A 300 1.98 10.32 25.01
C PRO A 300 2.60 11.69 24.69
N CYS A 301 3.58 11.74 23.78
CA CYS A 301 4.16 13.01 23.31
C CYS A 301 3.25 13.80 22.35
N TRP A 302 2.11 13.24 21.96
CA TRP A 302 1.11 13.90 21.10
C TRP A 302 -0.07 14.44 21.92
N PRO A 303 -0.78 15.46 21.42
CA PRO A 303 -2.05 15.88 21.99
C PRO A 303 -3.04 14.71 22.06
N HIS A 304 -3.60 14.47 23.23
CA HIS A 304 -4.51 13.34 23.50
C HIS A 304 -3.88 11.95 23.27
N GLY A 305 -2.55 11.85 23.34
CA GLY A 305 -1.85 10.57 23.29
C GLY A 305 -2.13 9.70 24.52
N ALA A 306 -1.87 8.40 24.38
CA ALA A 306 -2.08 7.39 25.41
C ALA A 306 -0.82 6.52 25.62
N PRO A 307 -0.61 5.93 26.82
CA PRO A 307 0.44 4.95 27.03
C PRO A 307 0.24 3.72 26.12
N ALA A 308 1.26 2.85 26.03
CA ALA A 308 1.15 1.63 25.24
C ALA A 308 -0.04 0.76 25.71
N PRO A 309 -0.76 0.06 24.80
CA PRO A 309 -0.49 -0.01 23.36
C PRO A 309 -0.87 1.27 22.62
N ASN A 310 0.02 1.77 21.74
CA ASN A 310 -0.17 2.94 20.90
C ASN A 310 0.62 2.81 19.58
N LEU A 311 0.52 3.79 18.69
CA LEU A 311 1.17 3.72 17.37
C LEU A 311 2.70 3.57 17.44
N MET A 312 3.34 4.05 18.50
CA MET A 312 4.79 3.90 18.70
C MET A 312 5.13 2.47 19.11
N SER A 313 4.43 1.88 20.09
CA SER A 313 4.64 0.47 20.45
C SER A 313 4.29 -0.48 19.31
N PHE A 314 3.35 -0.10 18.43
CA PHE A 314 3.08 -0.85 17.20
C PHE A 314 4.23 -0.74 16.18
N ALA A 315 4.91 0.41 16.10
CA ALA A 315 6.10 0.53 15.26
C ALA A 315 7.23 -0.39 15.75
N GLU A 316 7.40 -0.51 17.08
CA GLU A 316 8.32 -1.47 17.70
C GLU A 316 7.97 -2.91 17.31
N GLU A 317 6.69 -3.29 17.34
CA GLU A 317 6.21 -4.61 16.90
C GLU A 317 6.52 -4.87 15.40
N VAL A 318 6.35 -3.87 14.53
CA VAL A 318 6.69 -3.98 13.09
C VAL A 318 8.19 -4.17 12.87
N LEU A 319 9.03 -3.57 13.72
CA LEU A 319 10.47 -3.75 13.69
C LEU A 319 10.87 -5.13 14.22
N GLU A 320 10.29 -5.57 15.33
CA GLU A 320 10.56 -6.86 15.99
C GLU A 320 10.18 -8.05 15.10
N THR A 321 9.00 -8.00 14.48
CA THR A 321 8.52 -9.01 13.53
C THR A 321 9.29 -9.01 12.20
N ARG A 322 10.13 -7.99 11.97
CA ARG A 322 10.96 -7.81 10.78
C ARG A 322 10.18 -7.81 9.46
N VAL A 323 8.90 -7.44 9.46
CA VAL A 323 8.08 -7.40 8.24
C VAL A 323 8.73 -6.52 7.18
N HIS A 324 9.30 -5.37 7.58
CA HIS A 324 9.99 -4.45 6.68
C HIS A 324 11.19 -5.06 5.94
N THR A 325 11.81 -6.12 6.47
CA THR A 325 12.91 -6.84 5.79
C THR A 325 12.44 -7.89 4.80
N GLN A 326 11.16 -8.29 4.88
CA GLN A 326 10.57 -9.33 4.05
C GLN A 326 9.87 -8.76 2.81
N VAL A 327 9.74 -7.43 2.75
CA VAL A 327 9.04 -6.72 1.67
C VAL A 327 9.97 -5.80 0.89
N GLN A 328 9.64 -5.57 -0.38
CA GLN A 328 10.39 -4.67 -1.26
C GLN A 328 9.89 -3.23 -1.17
N THR A 329 8.65 -3.02 -0.75
CA THR A 329 8.06 -1.68 -0.57
C THR A 329 7.06 -1.69 0.59
N MET A 330 6.82 -0.52 1.17
CA MET A 330 5.83 -0.33 2.22
C MET A 330 4.87 0.81 1.89
N VAL A 331 3.62 0.69 2.33
CA VAL A 331 2.59 1.73 2.21
C VAL A 331 2.18 2.16 3.60
N PHE A 332 2.30 3.46 3.86
CA PHE A 332 1.83 4.10 5.07
C PHE A 332 0.73 5.10 4.70
N GLY A 333 -0.10 5.49 5.66
CA GLY A 333 -0.86 6.72 5.48
C GLY A 333 -1.30 7.33 6.80
N SER A 334 -1.64 8.63 6.76
CA SER A 334 -2.03 9.44 7.93
C SER A 334 -1.21 9.06 9.18
N ARG A 335 -1.86 8.51 10.22
CA ARG A 335 -1.26 8.05 11.49
C ARG A 335 -0.01 7.18 11.32
N GLY A 336 -0.05 6.21 10.42
CA GLY A 336 1.11 5.35 10.12
C GLY A 336 2.29 6.14 9.53
N GLY A 337 2.01 7.14 8.68
CA GLY A 337 3.04 8.05 8.17
C GLY A 337 3.53 9.07 9.19
N GLN A 338 2.71 9.42 10.18
CA GLN A 338 3.01 10.40 11.22
C GLN A 338 3.81 9.80 12.39
N VAL A 339 3.61 8.53 12.72
CA VAL A 339 4.25 7.91 13.89
C VAL A 339 5.11 6.72 13.50
N VAL A 340 4.53 5.74 12.79
CA VAL A 340 5.19 4.45 12.54
C VAL A 340 6.41 4.63 11.65
N LEU A 341 6.25 5.26 10.49
CA LEU A 341 7.36 5.48 9.56
C LEU A 341 8.51 6.32 10.17
N PRO A 342 8.25 7.49 10.80
CA PRO A 342 9.29 8.23 11.52
C PRO A 342 10.02 7.41 12.58
N HIS A 343 9.30 6.58 13.35
CA HIS A 343 9.92 5.72 14.36
C HIS A 343 10.82 4.65 13.73
N MET A 344 10.39 4.04 12.62
CA MET A 344 11.21 3.07 11.88
C MET A 344 12.49 3.71 11.30
N TRP A 345 12.39 4.89 10.69
CA TRP A 345 13.59 5.62 10.22
C TRP A 345 14.52 6.02 11.35
N GLN A 346 13.97 6.38 12.52
CA GLN A 346 14.78 6.70 13.69
C GLN A 346 15.52 5.47 14.21
N ALA A 347 14.90 4.28 14.21
CA ALA A 347 15.54 3.02 14.57
C ALA A 347 16.65 2.64 13.58
N GLU A 348 16.43 2.84 12.28
CA GLU A 348 17.43 2.66 11.22
C GLU A 348 18.63 3.59 11.45
N ALA A 349 18.40 4.87 11.76
CA ALA A 349 19.45 5.85 12.05
C ALA A 349 20.34 5.46 13.23
N GLN A 350 19.75 4.79 14.22
CA GLN A 350 20.42 4.31 15.42
C GLN A 350 21.09 2.94 15.22
N GLY A 351 20.96 2.34 14.04
CA GLY A 351 21.47 0.99 13.75
C GLY A 351 20.71 -0.13 14.46
N LEU A 352 19.49 0.15 14.94
CA LEU A 352 18.63 -0.82 15.62
C LEU A 352 17.84 -1.69 14.63
N SER A 353 17.63 -1.20 13.41
CA SER A 353 16.97 -1.94 12.34
C SER A 353 17.76 -1.85 11.02
N PRO A 354 17.60 -2.83 10.12
CA PRO A 354 18.02 -2.68 8.73
C PRO A 354 17.32 -1.49 8.05
N PRO A 355 17.81 -1.09 6.86
CA PRO A 355 17.21 0.02 6.13
C PRO A 355 15.73 -0.18 5.81
N VAL A 356 14.91 0.85 6.02
CA VAL A 356 13.50 0.82 5.65
C VAL A 356 13.39 0.75 4.11
N PRO A 357 12.60 -0.18 3.54
CA PRO A 357 12.41 -0.28 2.09
C PRO A 357 11.73 0.98 1.52
N PRO A 358 11.72 1.18 0.19
CA PRO A 358 11.00 2.28 -0.44
C PRO A 358 9.54 2.39 0.03
N VAL A 359 9.08 3.62 0.27
CA VAL A 359 7.77 3.88 0.87
C VAL A 359 6.83 4.68 -0.04
N VAL A 360 5.56 4.30 -0.06
CA VAL A 360 4.46 5.18 -0.47
C VAL A 360 3.80 5.73 0.78
N VAL A 361 3.62 7.05 0.86
CA VAL A 361 2.97 7.70 2.01
C VAL A 361 1.73 8.44 1.55
N ILE A 362 0.57 7.91 1.92
CA ILE A 362 -0.74 8.52 1.64
C ILE A 362 -1.03 9.59 2.69
N ASN A 363 -1.41 10.78 2.24
CA ASN A 363 -1.64 12.00 3.03
C ASN A 363 -0.38 12.57 3.68
N GLY A 364 0.80 12.21 3.17
CA GLY A 364 2.06 12.88 3.52
C GLY A 364 2.39 12.93 5.02
N GLY A 365 1.95 11.96 5.83
CA GLY A 365 2.02 12.05 7.29
C GLY A 365 3.42 12.33 7.87
N CYS A 366 4.48 11.92 7.19
CA CYS A 366 5.87 12.16 7.59
C CYS A 366 6.40 13.55 7.21
N ALA A 367 5.67 14.29 6.38
CA ALA A 367 6.00 15.62 5.87
C ALA A 367 5.04 16.67 6.43
N MET A 368 4.79 16.59 7.73
CA MET A 368 3.90 17.48 8.46
C MET A 368 4.62 18.09 9.66
N LYS A 369 4.05 19.15 10.24
CA LYS A 369 4.50 19.69 11.52
C LYS A 369 4.13 18.76 12.68
N LEU A 370 5.01 17.80 12.97
CA LEU A 370 4.81 16.81 14.01
C LEU A 370 5.30 17.31 15.38
N PRO A 371 4.77 16.79 16.51
CA PRO A 371 5.25 17.13 17.85
C PRO A 371 6.71 16.76 18.11
N SER A 372 7.24 15.79 17.38
CA SER A 372 8.63 15.36 17.43
C SER A 372 9.27 15.51 16.04
N PRO A 373 10.52 15.99 15.94
CA PRO A 373 11.22 16.04 14.68
C PRO A 373 11.30 14.65 14.02
N VAL A 374 11.04 14.60 12.72
CA VAL A 374 11.15 13.37 11.94
C VAL A 374 12.59 13.23 11.45
N PHE A 375 13.25 12.13 11.78
CA PHE A 375 14.46 11.73 11.09
C PHE A 375 14.08 11.10 9.75
N TRP A 376 14.28 11.82 8.65
CA TRP A 376 14.09 11.30 7.30
C TRP A 376 15.47 11.05 6.67
N PRO A 377 15.83 9.80 6.32
CA PRO A 377 17.14 9.52 5.75
C PRO A 377 17.35 10.15 4.36
N ASP A 378 18.54 10.69 4.10
CA ASP A 378 18.89 11.29 2.79
C ASP A 378 18.81 10.28 1.63
N TYR A 379 18.93 8.98 1.91
CA TYR A 379 18.85 7.92 0.92
C TYR A 379 17.49 7.22 0.86
N ALA A 380 16.50 7.67 1.65
CA ALA A 380 15.18 7.08 1.66
C ALA A 380 14.48 7.35 0.32
N VAL A 381 13.97 6.28 -0.31
CA VAL A 381 13.15 6.37 -1.52
C VAL A 381 11.70 6.50 -1.10
N SER A 382 11.04 7.59 -1.47
CA SER A 382 9.69 7.87 -1.01
C SER A 382 8.81 8.47 -2.11
N PHE A 383 7.52 8.15 -2.06
CA PHE A 383 6.51 8.75 -2.93
C PHE A 383 5.29 9.14 -2.11
N LEU A 384 5.08 10.43 -1.94
CA LEU A 384 3.98 11.00 -1.19
C LEU A 384 2.78 11.24 -2.12
N LEU A 385 1.59 10.88 -1.68
CA LEU A 385 0.32 11.27 -2.31
C LEU A 385 -0.41 12.19 -1.34
N ILE A 386 -0.64 13.45 -1.71
CA ILE A 386 -1.30 14.46 -0.86
C ILE A 386 -2.46 15.15 -1.58
N GLY A 387 -3.49 15.55 -0.82
CA GLY A 387 -4.72 16.10 -1.35
C GLY A 387 -4.89 17.61 -1.14
N GLY A 388 -5.41 18.32 -2.15
CA GLY A 388 -5.75 19.75 -2.06
C GLY A 388 -6.93 20.04 -1.14
N ASN A 389 -7.79 19.06 -0.91
CA ASN A 389 -8.90 19.10 0.05
C ASN A 389 -8.62 18.26 1.30
N ASP A 390 -7.36 17.92 1.56
CA ASP A 390 -6.97 17.26 2.81
C ASP A 390 -7.20 18.22 3.99
N ASN A 391 -7.85 17.74 5.05
CA ASN A 391 -8.08 18.54 6.25
C ASN A 391 -6.78 18.87 6.98
N PHE A 392 -5.72 18.09 6.77
CA PHE A 392 -4.39 18.35 7.32
C PHE A 392 -3.68 19.55 6.68
N ARG A 393 -4.14 20.04 5.52
CA ARG A 393 -3.71 21.33 4.97
C ARG A 393 -4.07 22.50 5.88
N GLY A 394 -5.15 22.38 6.67
CA GLY A 394 -5.67 23.45 7.50
C GLY A 394 -6.05 24.68 6.66
N ARG A 395 -5.39 25.81 6.93
CA ARG A 395 -5.66 27.11 6.26
C ARG A 395 -4.64 27.48 5.20
N LEU A 396 -3.62 26.66 4.97
CA LEU A 396 -2.58 26.93 3.99
C LEU A 396 -3.18 27.01 2.60
N SER A 397 -2.67 27.89 1.73
CA SER A 397 -3.00 27.78 0.30
C SER A 397 -2.50 26.44 -0.25
N ARG A 398 -2.96 26.07 -1.46
CA ARG A 398 -2.48 24.83 -2.09
C ARG A 398 -0.98 24.87 -2.36
N ASP A 399 -0.46 26.02 -2.78
CA ASP A 399 0.96 26.20 -3.04
C ASP A 399 1.78 26.21 -1.75
N ASP A 400 1.30 26.86 -0.69
CA ASP A 400 1.97 26.85 0.62
C ASP A 400 2.01 25.43 1.20
N TYR A 401 0.95 24.65 1.02
CA TYR A 401 0.91 23.27 1.50
C TYR A 401 1.90 22.36 0.77
N VAL A 402 2.01 22.51 -0.56
CA VAL A 402 3.03 21.80 -1.35
C VAL A 402 4.44 22.25 -0.95
N ALA A 403 4.65 23.56 -0.75
CA ALA A 403 5.94 24.10 -0.33
C ALA A 403 6.33 23.63 1.08
N GLU A 404 5.40 23.62 2.03
CA GLU A 404 5.61 23.10 3.38
C GLU A 404 5.94 21.60 3.35
N THR A 405 5.15 20.79 2.63
CA THR A 405 5.41 19.35 2.45
C THR A 405 6.81 19.12 1.87
N ARG A 406 7.20 19.88 0.83
CA ARG A 406 8.52 19.82 0.22
C ARG A 406 9.64 20.20 1.19
N SER A 407 9.41 21.17 2.08
CA SER A 407 10.41 21.66 3.05
C SER A 407 10.81 20.62 4.10
N HIS A 408 9.96 19.60 4.33
CA HIS A 408 10.25 18.49 5.22
C HIS A 408 11.16 17.43 4.60
N VAL A 409 11.34 17.44 3.28
CA VAL A 409 12.23 16.50 2.60
C VAL A 409 13.68 16.95 2.81
N PRO A 410 14.58 16.07 3.29
CA PRO A 410 15.99 16.42 3.50
C PRO A 410 16.61 17.00 2.22
N PRO A 411 17.37 18.12 2.30
CA PRO A 411 17.98 18.73 1.11
C PRO A 411 18.92 17.80 0.34
N ALA A 412 19.54 16.82 1.01
CA ALA A 412 20.42 15.86 0.36
C ALA A 412 19.68 14.68 -0.32
N ASN A 413 18.36 14.55 -0.11
CA ASN A 413 17.56 13.50 -0.71
C ASN A 413 17.40 13.69 -2.22
N LYS A 414 17.60 12.60 -2.98
CA LYS A 414 17.50 12.57 -4.45
C LYS A 414 16.44 11.60 -4.97
N THR A 415 15.63 11.03 -4.07
CA THR A 415 14.76 9.88 -4.36
C THR A 415 13.35 10.07 -3.81
N THR A 416 12.85 11.31 -3.83
CA THR A 416 11.51 11.65 -3.35
C THR A 416 10.64 12.22 -4.47
N ALA A 417 9.40 11.77 -4.53
CA ALA A 417 8.34 12.38 -5.32
C ALA A 417 7.13 12.75 -4.45
N ILE A 418 6.43 13.81 -4.84
CA ILE A 418 5.19 14.29 -4.24
C ILE A 418 4.17 14.42 -5.36
N LEU A 419 3.13 13.61 -5.31
CA LEU A 419 1.95 13.74 -6.15
C LEU A 419 0.88 14.51 -5.36
N PHE A 420 0.68 15.77 -5.72
CA PHE A 420 -0.37 16.62 -5.19
C PHE A 420 -1.57 16.61 -6.14
N VAL A 421 -2.76 16.27 -5.63
CA VAL A 421 -4.01 16.20 -6.39
C VAL A 421 -5.03 17.17 -5.80
N ASN A 422 -5.47 18.16 -6.57
CA ASN A 422 -6.33 19.26 -6.12
C ASN A 422 -7.65 18.78 -5.50
N GLU A 423 -8.27 17.78 -6.12
CA GLU A 423 -9.60 17.29 -5.79
C GLU A 423 -9.57 16.26 -4.66
N MET A 424 -8.39 15.69 -4.35
CA MET A 424 -8.25 14.65 -3.35
C MET A 424 -8.55 15.19 -1.95
N THR A 425 -9.47 14.52 -1.26
CA THR A 425 -9.79 14.79 0.16
C THR A 425 -8.81 14.07 1.08
N HIS A 426 -9.02 14.16 2.40
CA HIS A 426 -8.24 13.41 3.37
C HIS A 426 -8.16 11.91 3.04
N MET A 427 -9.25 11.32 2.56
CA MET A 427 -9.18 9.96 2.01
C MET A 427 -9.07 10.05 0.49
N PRO A 428 -8.04 9.44 -0.14
CA PRO A 428 -8.02 9.31 -1.58
C PRO A 428 -9.30 8.63 -2.06
N GLN A 429 -9.96 9.22 -3.05
CA GLN A 429 -11.10 8.60 -3.70
C GLN A 429 -10.64 7.29 -4.37
N GLN A 430 -11.50 6.27 -4.35
CA GLN A 430 -11.11 4.95 -4.86
C GLN A 430 -10.64 4.95 -6.33
N PRO A 431 -11.28 5.67 -7.28
CA PRO A 431 -10.81 5.72 -8.67
C PRO A 431 -9.38 6.26 -8.79
N LEU A 432 -9.08 7.36 -8.08
CA LEU A 432 -7.76 7.96 -8.02
C LEU A 432 -6.73 6.94 -7.53
N LEU A 433 -6.94 6.37 -6.34
CA LEU A 433 -5.96 5.47 -5.72
C LEU A 433 -5.78 4.18 -6.52
N ARG A 434 -6.86 3.61 -7.07
CA ARG A 434 -6.82 2.42 -7.94
C ARG A 434 -5.93 2.66 -9.16
N GLY A 435 -6.03 3.83 -9.78
CA GLY A 435 -5.24 4.17 -10.96
C GLY A 435 -3.75 4.40 -10.67
N VAL A 436 -3.44 5.12 -9.59
CA VAL A 436 -2.05 5.58 -9.35
C VAL A 436 -1.23 4.63 -8.49
N LEU A 437 -1.80 3.92 -7.51
CA LEU A 437 -1.04 3.18 -6.50
C LEU A 437 -0.10 2.14 -7.11
N LYS A 438 -0.58 1.37 -8.08
CA LYS A 438 0.21 0.36 -8.81
C LYS A 438 1.42 0.99 -9.49
N LEU A 439 1.23 2.14 -10.12
CA LEU A 439 2.30 2.86 -10.84
C LEU A 439 3.29 3.48 -9.86
N MET A 440 2.81 4.04 -8.74
CA MET A 440 3.66 4.58 -7.67
C MET A 440 4.58 3.51 -7.08
N LEU A 441 4.04 2.33 -6.77
CA LEU A 441 4.83 1.21 -6.23
C LEU A 441 5.91 0.76 -7.22
N LYS A 442 5.58 0.59 -8.50
CA LYS A 442 6.57 0.27 -9.54
C LYS A 442 7.63 1.35 -9.67
N ALA A 443 7.23 2.63 -9.63
CA ALA A 443 8.13 3.76 -9.72
C ALA A 443 9.18 3.74 -8.60
N ILE A 444 8.77 3.60 -7.35
CA ILE A 444 9.72 3.59 -6.22
C ILE A 444 10.58 2.32 -6.18
N SER A 445 10.05 1.17 -6.61
CA SER A 445 10.84 -0.05 -6.75
C SER A 445 11.93 0.11 -7.80
N SER A 446 11.60 0.65 -8.99
CA SER A 446 12.61 0.90 -10.02
C SER A 446 13.59 2.00 -9.61
N TRP A 447 13.11 3.06 -8.92
CA TRP A 447 13.97 4.15 -8.47
C TRP A 447 15.02 3.63 -7.47
N LYS A 448 14.62 2.73 -6.57
CA LYS A 448 15.55 2.08 -5.64
C LYS A 448 16.57 1.18 -6.36
N ALA A 449 16.13 0.43 -7.37
CA ALA A 449 16.98 -0.50 -8.10
C ALA A 449 18.00 0.22 -8.98
N ASP A 450 17.56 1.24 -9.72
CA ASP A 450 18.36 1.87 -10.76
C ASP A 450 19.08 3.15 -10.30
N GLY A 451 18.64 3.73 -9.18
CA GLY A 451 19.09 5.04 -8.71
C GLY A 451 18.72 6.20 -9.67
N LYS A 452 17.84 5.93 -10.64
CA LYS A 452 17.39 6.87 -11.67
C LYS A 452 15.93 7.25 -11.47
N VAL A 453 15.60 8.49 -11.83
CA VAL A 453 14.22 8.98 -11.78
C VAL A 453 13.33 8.10 -12.68
N PRO A 454 12.22 7.53 -12.17
CA PRO A 454 11.34 6.61 -12.90
C PRO A 454 10.40 7.35 -13.85
N LEU A 455 10.96 8.10 -14.81
CA LEU A 455 10.22 9.03 -15.68
C LEU A 455 9.08 8.36 -16.45
N GLN A 456 9.22 7.10 -16.87
CA GLN A 456 8.15 6.42 -17.59
C GLN A 456 6.91 6.21 -16.71
N PHE A 457 7.09 5.74 -15.48
CA PHE A 457 5.97 5.57 -14.54
C PHE A 457 5.34 6.92 -14.16
N PHE A 458 6.12 8.00 -14.08
CA PHE A 458 5.59 9.35 -13.87
C PHE A 458 4.73 9.82 -15.04
N ARG A 459 5.13 9.55 -16.29
CA ARG A 459 4.30 9.84 -17.47
C ARG A 459 2.99 9.06 -17.44
N ASP A 460 3.06 7.76 -17.12
CA ASP A 460 1.87 6.90 -17.06
C ASP A 460 0.88 7.38 -15.98
N ILE A 461 1.40 7.82 -14.81
CA ILE A 461 0.58 8.41 -13.74
C ILE A 461 -0.10 9.69 -14.24
N LEU A 462 0.65 10.61 -14.86
CA LEU A 462 0.11 11.88 -15.34
C LEU A 462 -0.90 11.68 -16.48
N ALA A 463 -0.66 10.72 -17.38
CA ALA A 463 -1.61 10.35 -18.42
C ALA A 463 -2.94 9.84 -17.83
N PHE A 464 -2.88 8.93 -16.85
CA PHE A 464 -4.05 8.45 -16.13
C PHE A 464 -4.82 9.61 -15.48
N LEU A 465 -4.12 10.47 -14.75
CA LEU A 465 -4.73 11.57 -14.01
C LEU A 465 -5.45 12.56 -14.94
N ARG A 466 -4.82 12.95 -16.05
CA ARG A 466 -5.45 13.84 -17.03
C ARG A 466 -6.67 13.22 -17.70
N GLN A 467 -6.57 11.93 -18.07
CA GLN A 467 -7.66 11.20 -18.69
C GLN A 467 -8.90 11.14 -17.79
N ASP A 468 -8.70 10.98 -16.49
CA ASP A 468 -9.76 10.84 -15.50
C ASP A 468 -10.17 12.18 -14.85
N GLY A 469 -9.72 13.30 -15.42
CA GLY A 469 -10.17 14.64 -15.05
C GLY A 469 -9.52 15.23 -13.79
N TRP A 470 -8.47 14.61 -13.25
CA TRP A 470 -7.75 15.11 -12.08
C TRP A 470 -6.80 16.25 -12.44
N SER A 471 -6.55 17.13 -11.47
CA SER A 471 -5.58 18.23 -11.63
C SER A 471 -4.64 18.33 -10.42
N GLY A 472 -3.46 18.93 -10.61
CA GLY A 472 -2.48 19.04 -9.54
C GLY A 472 -1.05 19.23 -10.01
N ARG A 473 -0.10 18.71 -9.22
CA ARG A 473 1.34 18.84 -9.46
C ARG A 473 2.04 17.52 -9.12
N LEU A 474 2.97 17.10 -9.97
CA LEU A 474 3.95 16.07 -9.64
C LEU A 474 5.30 16.76 -9.44
N LEU A 475 5.80 16.71 -8.22
CA LEU A 475 7.13 17.19 -7.87
C LEU A 475 8.05 16.00 -7.64
N TYR A 476 9.30 16.07 -8.08
CA TYR A 476 10.29 15.05 -7.74
C TYR A 476 11.71 15.59 -7.73
N THR A 477 12.55 14.99 -6.88
CA THR A 477 13.96 15.36 -6.77
C THR A 477 14.76 14.84 -7.97
N THR A 478 15.57 15.69 -8.61
CA THR A 478 16.49 15.32 -9.70
C THR A 478 17.95 15.25 -9.24
N ALA A 479 18.29 16.02 -8.20
CA ALA A 479 19.59 16.08 -7.54
C ALA A 479 19.39 16.65 -6.11
N PRO A 480 20.41 16.69 -5.23
CA PRO A 480 20.29 17.33 -3.92
C PRO A 480 19.77 18.76 -4.03
N GLY A 481 18.68 19.05 -3.34
CA GLY A 481 18.01 20.35 -3.33
C GLY A 481 17.31 20.74 -4.63
N ALA A 482 17.46 19.95 -5.70
CA ALA A 482 16.88 20.23 -7.02
C ALA A 482 15.58 19.46 -7.22
N TRP A 483 14.55 20.16 -7.65
CA TRP A 483 13.20 19.63 -7.86
C TRP A 483 12.72 19.95 -9.26
N GLU A 484 12.15 18.95 -9.92
CA GLU A 484 11.25 19.16 -11.05
C GLU A 484 9.83 19.33 -10.52
N ASP A 485 9.04 20.19 -11.18
CA ASP A 485 7.67 20.50 -10.79
C ASP A 485 6.77 20.56 -12.01
N ILE A 486 5.91 19.54 -12.15
CA ILE A 486 5.10 19.32 -13.34
C ILE A 486 3.64 19.49 -12.97
N ALA A 487 3.05 20.63 -13.33
CA ALA A 487 1.61 20.81 -13.27
C ALA A 487 0.89 19.88 -14.25
N PHE A 488 -0.28 19.40 -13.86
CA PHE A 488 -1.19 18.66 -14.73
C PHE A 488 -2.64 19.10 -14.51
N SER A 489 -3.39 19.11 -15.60
CA SER A 489 -4.84 19.31 -15.62
C SER A 489 -5.42 18.63 -16.85
N SER A 490 -6.72 18.40 -16.85
CA SER A 490 -7.46 17.89 -18.02
C SER A 490 -7.36 18.80 -19.26
N PHE A 491 -6.95 20.06 -19.07
CA PHE A 491 -6.80 21.05 -20.15
C PHE A 491 -5.35 21.19 -20.65
N ASP A 492 -4.37 20.54 -20.00
CA ASP A 492 -2.97 20.63 -20.41
C ASP A 492 -2.67 19.66 -21.56
N ILE A 493 -2.28 20.22 -22.71
CA ILE A 493 -1.72 19.48 -23.85
C ILE A 493 -0.23 19.23 -23.57
N ASP A 494 0.21 17.98 -23.76
CA ASP A 494 1.48 17.37 -23.30
C ASP A 494 2.72 18.28 -23.26
N LYS A 495 3.09 18.73 -22.05
CA LYS A 495 4.37 19.43 -21.76
C LYS A 495 5.52 18.51 -21.34
N LEU A 496 5.27 17.21 -21.18
CA LEU A 496 6.30 16.22 -20.89
C LEU A 496 7.06 15.80 -22.17
N GLN A 497 7.48 16.79 -22.97
CA GLN A 497 8.50 16.50 -23.97
C GLN A 497 9.81 16.37 -23.24
N VAL A 498 10.33 15.14 -23.20
CA VAL A 498 11.74 14.89 -22.92
C VAL A 498 12.49 15.87 -23.81
N GLN A 499 13.27 16.78 -23.23
CA GLN A 499 14.35 17.40 -23.99
C GLN A 499 15.18 16.22 -24.49
N GLY A 500 14.90 15.81 -25.71
CA GLY A 500 15.62 14.75 -26.37
C GLY A 500 17.08 15.15 -26.25
N VAL A 501 17.89 14.20 -25.80
CA VAL A 501 19.25 14.09 -26.33
C VAL A 501 19.10 14.38 -27.81
N VAL A 502 19.55 15.56 -28.25
CA VAL A 502 19.54 15.94 -29.65
C VAL A 502 20.23 14.78 -30.35
N PRO A 503 19.51 13.96 -31.15
CA PRO A 503 20.21 13.05 -32.02
C PRO A 503 21.09 13.97 -32.85
N VAL A 504 22.40 13.73 -32.85
CA VAL A 504 23.32 14.41 -33.77
C VAL A 504 22.70 14.23 -35.16
N SER A 505 22.03 15.26 -35.64
CA SER A 505 21.23 15.20 -36.85
C SER A 505 22.20 15.33 -38.00
N ASP A 506 22.35 14.23 -38.73
CA ASP A 506 22.83 14.22 -40.09
C ASP A 506 21.93 15.17 -40.91
N GLU A 507 22.54 16.15 -41.57
CA GLU A 507 21.96 17.43 -42.00
C GLU A 507 21.09 17.30 -43.28
N SER A 508 20.55 16.12 -43.61
CA SER A 508 20.10 15.83 -44.97
C SER A 508 18.60 15.69 -45.21
N LEU A 509 17.72 15.83 -44.21
CA LEU A 509 16.26 15.74 -44.44
C LEU A 509 15.47 16.73 -43.59
N ALA A 510 15.37 17.98 -44.06
CA ALA A 510 14.38 18.94 -43.56
C ALA A 510 12.98 18.57 -44.11
N PRO A 511 11.95 18.43 -43.27
CA PRO A 511 10.59 18.21 -43.74
C PRO A 511 10.01 19.49 -44.35
N GLU A 512 9.38 19.35 -45.52
CA GLU A 512 8.67 20.45 -46.19
C GLU A 512 7.53 21.00 -45.32
N PHE A 513 7.59 22.31 -45.08
CA PHE A 513 6.53 23.07 -44.44
C PHE A 513 5.30 23.08 -45.35
N THR A 514 4.16 22.58 -44.90
CA THR A 514 2.95 22.54 -45.71
C THR A 514 2.06 23.75 -45.45
N ALA A 515 1.22 24.15 -46.41
CA ALA A 515 0.25 25.23 -46.25
C ALA A 515 -0.73 25.00 -45.05
N LYS A 516 -0.88 23.76 -44.57
CA LYS A 516 -1.64 23.47 -43.35
C LYS A 516 -0.96 23.98 -42.08
N ASP A 517 0.37 24.07 -42.08
CA ASP A 517 1.15 24.55 -40.93
C ASP A 517 1.09 26.08 -40.82
N GLU A 518 0.97 26.78 -41.95
CA GLU A 518 0.68 28.23 -41.98
C GLU A 518 -0.71 28.56 -41.42
N VAL A 519 -1.74 27.79 -41.81
CA VAL A 519 -3.11 27.99 -41.29
C VAL A 519 -3.16 27.74 -39.78
N LYS A 520 -2.46 26.72 -39.27
CA LYS A 520 -2.34 26.48 -37.81
C LYS A 520 -1.61 27.62 -37.10
N ALA A 521 -0.54 28.15 -37.70
CA ALA A 521 0.20 29.28 -37.15
C ALA A 521 -0.66 30.55 -37.08
N GLU A 522 -1.51 30.81 -38.09
CA GLU A 522 -2.43 31.96 -38.10
C GLU A 522 -3.58 31.80 -37.09
N ILE A 523 -4.18 30.60 -36.97
CA ILE A 523 -5.20 30.32 -35.94
C ILE A 523 -4.60 30.51 -34.53
N TRP A 524 -3.35 30.10 -34.33
CA TRP A 524 -2.64 30.32 -33.07
C TRP A 524 -2.42 31.80 -32.77
N LYS A 525 -2.02 32.61 -33.77
CA LYS A 525 -1.88 34.06 -33.63
C LYS A 525 -3.21 34.73 -33.29
N MET A 526 -4.31 34.35 -33.95
CA MET A 526 -5.65 34.87 -33.65
C MET A 526 -6.09 34.55 -32.21
N SER A 527 -5.84 33.33 -31.75
CA SER A 527 -6.15 32.90 -30.37
C SER A 527 -5.37 33.73 -29.32
N GLN A 528 -4.09 34.02 -29.60
CA GLN A 528 -3.26 34.84 -28.71
C GLN A 528 -3.67 36.32 -28.74
N ALA A 529 -4.14 36.83 -29.87
CA ALA A 529 -4.67 38.19 -29.99
C ALA A 529 -5.96 38.36 -29.18
N MET A 530 -6.89 37.39 -29.24
CA MET A 530 -8.15 37.43 -28.47
C MET A 530 -7.93 37.43 -26.95
N LYS A 531 -6.90 36.73 -26.45
CA LYS A 531 -6.56 36.73 -25.01
C LYS A 531 -6.05 38.07 -24.50
N ARG A 532 -5.50 38.93 -25.36
CA ARG A 532 -4.95 40.24 -24.97
C ARG A 532 -6.01 41.35 -24.91
N CYS A 533 -7.20 41.14 -25.47
CA CYS A 533 -8.21 42.19 -25.60
C CYS A 533 -9.31 42.18 -24.53
N GLY A 534 -9.26 41.32 -23.51
CA GLY A 534 -10.05 41.47 -22.27
C GLY A 534 -11.57 41.73 -22.45
N GLY A 535 -12.24 41.05 -23.39
CA GLY A 535 -13.64 41.32 -23.73
C GLY A 535 -14.57 40.11 -23.63
N LEU A 536 -15.67 40.28 -22.90
CA LEU A 536 -16.87 39.43 -22.90
C LEU A 536 -17.41 39.22 -24.33
N PRO A 537 -18.04 38.07 -24.63
CA PRO A 537 -18.63 37.84 -25.94
C PRO A 537 -19.90 38.68 -26.12
N TRP A 538 -19.88 39.54 -27.14
CA TRP A 538 -21.08 40.05 -27.80
C TRP A 538 -21.83 38.87 -28.43
N TRP A 539 -23.01 38.55 -27.91
CA TRP A 539 -24.02 37.79 -28.66
C TRP A 539 -24.91 38.79 -29.41
N PRO A 540 -25.13 38.63 -30.73
CA PRO A 540 -26.17 39.41 -31.38
C PRO A 540 -27.54 38.94 -30.88
N GLN A 541 -28.33 39.88 -30.37
CA GLN A 541 -29.75 39.69 -30.08
C GLN A 541 -30.45 39.16 -31.34
N LEU A 542 -30.93 37.92 -31.28
CA LEU A 542 -31.79 37.34 -32.30
C LEU A 542 -33.15 38.05 -32.25
N ASP A 543 -33.51 38.64 -33.38
CA ASP A 543 -34.83 39.19 -33.66
C ASP A 543 -35.86 38.04 -33.70
N PRO A 544 -36.88 38.01 -32.81
CA PRO A 544 -37.88 36.95 -32.80
C PRO A 544 -38.82 36.96 -34.01
N ALA A 545 -38.69 37.90 -34.96
CA ALA A 545 -39.57 38.03 -36.11
C ALA A 545 -39.17 37.20 -37.36
N ARG A 546 -38.13 36.36 -37.31
CA ARG A 546 -37.72 35.53 -38.47
C ARG A 546 -37.67 34.05 -38.12
N GLY A 547 -38.81 33.37 -38.24
CA GLY A 547 -38.85 31.93 -38.34
C GLY A 547 -38.43 31.48 -39.74
N ILE A 548 -37.34 30.72 -39.87
CA ILE A 548 -37.12 29.79 -40.98
C ILE A 548 -36.37 28.55 -40.47
N ALA A 549 -36.89 27.39 -40.84
CA ALA A 549 -36.40 26.06 -40.59
C ALA A 549 -35.02 25.78 -41.22
N TRP A 550 -34.15 25.05 -40.51
CA TRP A 550 -33.57 23.75 -40.86
C TRP A 550 -32.92 23.15 -39.61
#